data_AF-A0A536K9G9-F1
#
_entry.id   AF-A0A536K9G9-F1
#
_cell.length_a   1.000
_cell.length_b   1.000
_cell.length_c   1.000
_cell.angle_alpha   90.00
_cell.angle_beta   90.00
_cell.angle_gamma   90.00
#
_symmetry.space_group_name_H-M   'P 1'
#
loop_
_entity.id
_entity.type
_entity.pdbx_description
1 polymer ?
#
loop_
_entity_poly.entity_id
_entity_poly.type
_entity_poly.pdbx_seq_one_letter_code
_entity_poly.pdbx_strand_id
1 'polypeptide(L)'
;MGAARAERRGGWWGVAFVVTLFVAAAMASLPTSAKSGAQISAFYRAHATVILVQQVLGVLTLVFFLAFARALGAGRRRWLLVGTLLVAISQLATTIPPLILALTNPSPDAAFALTVVEDLADAALFMSIAVFSVAATIDQVAWVQLSGLVVAAVSVIRAAASPFGITSLDVVAPLAFLALIMMLSVRLLLATMPPRSTAAANP
;
A
#
# COMPACT_ATOMS: atom_id res chain seq x y z
N MET A 1 -28.16 -11.85 10.70
CA MET A 1 -26.90 -12.09 11.44
C MET A 1 -25.62 -12.18 10.57
N GLY A 2 -25.69 -12.46 9.26
CA GLY A 2 -24.51 -12.57 8.39
C GLY A 2 -23.84 -11.25 7.98
N ALA A 3 -24.61 -10.19 7.72
CA ALA A 3 -24.10 -8.90 7.23
C ALA A 3 -23.19 -8.19 8.24
N ALA A 4 -23.59 -8.12 9.52
CA ALA A 4 -22.80 -7.50 10.58
C ALA A 4 -21.48 -8.25 10.89
N ARG A 5 -21.41 -9.57 10.66
CA ARG A 5 -20.15 -10.34 10.75
C ARG A 5 -19.24 -10.09 9.55
N ALA A 6 -19.81 -9.89 8.36
CA ALA A 6 -19.05 -9.57 7.15
C ALA A 6 -18.43 -8.16 7.23
N GLU A 7 -19.17 -7.18 7.78
CA GLU A 7 -18.64 -5.84 8.06
C GLU A 7 -17.51 -5.85 9.10
N ARG A 8 -17.65 -6.63 10.18
CA ARG A 8 -16.59 -6.83 11.19
C ARG A 8 -15.30 -7.43 10.62
N ARG A 9 -15.41 -8.32 9.64
CA ARG A 9 -14.25 -8.91 8.94
C ARG A 9 -13.54 -7.89 8.04
N GLY A 10 -14.25 -6.85 7.60
CA GLY A 10 -13.73 -5.79 6.73
C GLY A 10 -12.50 -5.08 7.27
N GLY A 11 -12.55 -4.64 8.54
CA GLY A 11 -11.43 -3.92 9.16
C GLY A 11 -10.19 -4.80 9.40
N TRP A 12 -10.36 -6.10 9.65
CA TRP A 12 -9.23 -7.03 9.80
C TRP A 12 -8.42 -7.21 8.52
N TRP A 13 -9.04 -7.07 7.34
CA TRP A 13 -8.30 -7.07 6.08
C TRP A 13 -7.33 -5.90 5.97
N GLY A 14 -7.74 -4.71 6.44
CA GLY A 14 -6.84 -3.55 6.45
C GLY A 14 -5.73 -3.68 7.49
N VAL A 15 -6.01 -4.29 8.66
CA VAL A 15 -4.95 -4.63 9.65
C VAL A 15 -3.95 -5.64 9.05
N ALA A 16 -4.44 -6.71 8.43
CA ALA A 16 -3.59 -7.71 7.79
C ALA A 16 -2.74 -7.10 6.66
N PHE A 17 -3.33 -6.20 5.86
CA PHE A 17 -2.59 -5.41 4.87
C PHE A 17 -1.44 -4.62 5.50
N VAL A 18 -1.73 -3.82 6.54
CA VAL A 18 -0.71 -2.96 7.18
C VAL A 18 0.42 -3.81 7.77
N VAL A 19 0.09 -4.85 8.53
CA VAL A 19 1.09 -5.70 9.17
C VAL A 19 1.96 -6.41 8.13
N THR A 20 1.34 -6.98 7.10
CA THR A 20 2.08 -7.73 6.06
C THR A 20 2.98 -6.80 5.26
N LEU A 21 2.50 -5.61 4.89
CA LEU A 21 3.32 -4.63 4.16
C LEU A 21 4.48 -4.11 5.02
N PHE A 22 4.24 -3.86 6.31
CA PHE A 22 5.28 -3.43 7.23
C PHE A 22 6.38 -4.50 7.39
N VAL A 23 5.99 -5.76 7.54
CA VAL A 23 6.93 -6.89 7.59
C VAL A 23 7.72 -6.98 6.28
N ALA A 24 7.05 -6.93 5.13
CA ALA A 24 7.72 -6.99 3.82
C ALA A 24 8.73 -5.85 3.63
N ALA A 25 8.38 -4.62 4.03
CA ALA A 25 9.27 -3.46 3.95
C ALA A 25 10.48 -3.56 4.89
N ALA A 26 10.35 -4.26 6.02
CA ALA A 26 11.43 -4.48 6.97
C ALA A 26 12.42 -5.58 6.54
N MET A 27 12.09 -6.42 5.56
CA MET A 27 12.93 -7.54 5.14
C MET A 27 14.17 -7.09 4.36
N ALA A 28 13.99 -6.22 3.37
CA ALA A 28 15.08 -5.71 2.54
C ALA A 28 14.69 -4.37 1.91
N SER A 29 15.67 -3.47 1.82
CA SER A 29 15.58 -2.28 0.98
C SER A 29 16.18 -2.61 -0.39
N LEU A 30 15.37 -2.52 -1.44
CA LEU A 30 15.81 -2.79 -2.80
C LEU A 30 16.63 -1.61 -3.34
N PRO A 31 17.66 -1.87 -4.15
CA PRO A 31 18.44 -0.81 -4.78
C PRO A 31 17.61 -0.06 -5.82
N THR A 32 17.72 1.27 -5.84
CA THR A 32 17.06 2.15 -6.84
C THR A 32 17.99 2.45 -8.01
N SER A 33 17.48 3.16 -9.04
CA SER A 33 18.30 3.59 -10.19
C SER A 33 19.40 4.59 -9.86
N ALA A 34 19.50 5.04 -8.60
CA ALA A 34 20.66 5.78 -8.10
C ALA A 34 21.93 4.93 -7.99
N LYS A 35 21.82 3.59 -8.09
CA LYS A 35 22.95 2.66 -8.10
C LYS A 35 23.31 2.25 -9.52
N SER A 36 24.58 1.86 -9.72
CA SER A 36 25.01 1.30 -11.01
C SER A 36 24.37 -0.08 -11.26
N GLY A 37 24.16 -0.41 -12.54
CA GLY A 37 23.62 -1.73 -12.94
C GLY A 37 24.43 -2.91 -12.39
N ALA A 38 25.75 -2.75 -12.26
CA ALA A 38 26.61 -3.77 -11.66
C ALA A 38 26.27 -4.01 -10.18
N GLN A 39 26.11 -2.93 -9.40
CA GLN A 39 25.72 -2.99 -7.98
C GLN A 39 24.31 -3.57 -7.81
N ILE A 40 23.37 -3.17 -8.66
CA ILE A 40 22.00 -3.71 -8.67
C ILE A 40 22.04 -5.22 -8.93
N SER A 41 22.71 -5.67 -9.99
CA SER A 41 22.77 -7.09 -10.33
C SER A 41 23.47 -7.94 -9.27
N ALA A 42 24.48 -7.38 -8.58
CA ALA A 42 25.17 -8.06 -7.48
C ALA A 42 24.26 -8.22 -6.26
N PHE A 43 23.49 -7.19 -5.92
CA PHE A 43 22.53 -7.23 -4.81
C PHE A 43 21.45 -8.29 -5.05
N TYR A 44 20.83 -8.30 -6.23
CA TYR A 44 19.78 -9.27 -6.56
C TYR A 44 20.30 -10.71 -6.55
N ARG A 45 21.55 -10.94 -6.99
CA ARG A 45 22.22 -12.24 -6.88
C ARG A 45 22.44 -12.67 -5.43
N ALA A 46 22.85 -11.75 -4.56
CA ALA A 46 23.12 -12.05 -3.16
C ALA A 46 21.85 -12.28 -2.33
N HIS A 47 20.72 -11.67 -2.72
CA HIS A 47 19.50 -11.62 -1.89
C HIS A 47 18.25 -12.22 -2.57
N ALA A 48 18.40 -12.98 -3.66
CA ALA A 48 17.29 -13.50 -4.47
C ALA A 48 16.17 -14.16 -3.64
N THR A 49 16.51 -14.98 -2.64
CA THR A 49 15.51 -15.66 -1.79
C THR A 49 14.67 -14.67 -0.99
N VAL A 50 15.29 -13.67 -0.37
CA VAL A 50 14.59 -12.63 0.42
C VAL A 50 13.66 -11.83 -0.48
N ILE A 51 14.12 -11.50 -1.69
CA ILE A 51 13.36 -10.73 -2.68
C ILE A 51 12.14 -11.53 -3.15
N LEU A 52 12.29 -12.83 -3.45
CA LEU A 52 11.17 -13.68 -3.84
C LEU A 52 10.11 -13.78 -2.74
N VAL A 53 10.51 -13.92 -1.47
CA VAL A 53 9.58 -13.89 -0.34
C VAL A 53 8.87 -12.53 -0.26
N GLN A 54 9.60 -11.43 -0.43
CA GLN A 54 9.02 -10.09 -0.46
C GLN A 54 7.98 -9.93 -1.59
N GLN A 55 8.21 -10.51 -2.77
CA GLN A 55 7.23 -10.49 -3.86
C GLN A 55 5.98 -11.32 -3.53
N VAL A 56 6.14 -12.49 -2.90
CA VAL A 56 4.99 -13.29 -2.44
C VAL A 56 4.17 -12.51 -1.41
N LEU A 57 4.83 -11.85 -0.45
CA LEU A 57 4.16 -10.97 0.51
C LEU A 57 3.50 -9.77 -0.18
N GLY A 58 4.11 -9.20 -1.23
CA GLY A 58 3.54 -8.13 -2.04
C GLY A 58 2.27 -8.53 -2.80
N VAL A 59 2.19 -9.77 -3.30
CA VAL A 59 0.96 -10.31 -3.89
C VAL A 59 -0.09 -10.55 -2.80
N LEU A 60 0.32 -11.05 -1.63
CA LEU A 60 -0.58 -11.28 -0.51
C LEU A 60 -1.16 -9.98 0.06
N THR A 61 -0.36 -8.92 0.18
CA THR A 61 -0.84 -7.59 0.60
C THR A 61 -1.87 -7.06 -0.39
N LEU A 62 -1.68 -7.26 -1.70
CA LEU A 62 -2.67 -6.87 -2.70
C LEU A 62 -4.03 -7.54 -2.46
N VAL A 63 -4.05 -8.83 -2.12
CA VAL A 63 -5.30 -9.55 -1.78
C VAL A 63 -5.98 -8.91 -0.58
N PHE A 64 -5.23 -8.61 0.48
CA PHE A 64 -5.76 -7.94 1.67
C PHE A 64 -6.27 -6.53 1.37
N PHE A 65 -5.55 -5.77 0.56
CA PHE A 65 -5.96 -4.44 0.11
C PHE A 65 -7.27 -4.48 -0.68
N LEU A 66 -7.42 -5.40 -1.63
CA LEU A 66 -8.65 -5.54 -2.42
C LEU A 66 -9.83 -5.94 -1.54
N ALA A 67 -9.63 -6.87 -0.60
CA ALA A 67 -10.65 -7.26 0.36
C ALA A 67 -11.08 -6.09 1.26
N PHE A 68 -10.11 -5.30 1.73
CA PHE A 68 -10.34 -4.09 2.52
C PHE A 68 -11.09 -3.00 1.73
N ALA A 69 -10.66 -2.70 0.51
CA ALA A 69 -11.31 -1.72 -0.35
C ALA A 69 -12.76 -2.13 -0.69
N ARG A 70 -12.99 -3.43 -0.88
CA ARG A 70 -14.34 -3.98 -1.06
C ARG A 70 -15.20 -3.76 0.20
N ALA A 71 -14.63 -3.93 1.39
CA ALA A 71 -15.30 -3.64 2.66
C ALA A 71 -15.59 -2.14 2.88
N LEU A 72 -14.75 -1.24 2.34
CA LEU A 72 -15.01 0.20 2.28
C LEU A 72 -16.10 0.60 1.26
N GLY A 73 -16.62 -0.37 0.49
CA GLY A 73 -17.68 -0.13 -0.49
C GLY A 73 -17.19 0.18 -1.91
N ALA A 74 -15.97 -0.22 -2.29
CA ALA A 74 -15.46 -0.05 -3.66
C ALA A 74 -16.42 -0.63 -4.72
N GLY A 75 -17.20 -1.67 -4.39
CA GLY A 75 -18.21 -2.22 -5.31
C GLY A 75 -19.39 -1.29 -5.61
N ARG A 76 -19.60 -0.24 -4.81
CA ARG A 76 -20.71 0.73 -4.96
C ARG A 76 -20.21 2.14 -5.31
N ARG A 77 -19.00 2.51 -4.88
CA ARG A 77 -18.42 3.85 -5.06
C ARG A 77 -17.44 3.85 -6.23
N ARG A 78 -17.85 4.37 -7.39
CA ARG A 78 -17.07 4.33 -8.65
C ARG A 78 -15.65 4.90 -8.50
N TRP A 79 -15.50 6.06 -7.85
CA TRP A 79 -14.18 6.67 -7.64
C TRP A 79 -13.28 5.86 -6.71
N LEU A 80 -13.85 5.22 -5.69
CA LEU A 80 -13.10 4.31 -4.82
C LEU A 80 -12.64 3.07 -5.58
N LEU A 81 -13.49 2.53 -6.47
CA LEU A 81 -13.11 1.42 -7.35
C LEU A 81 -11.94 1.82 -8.26
N VAL A 82 -12.02 2.99 -8.90
CA VAL A 82 -10.96 3.50 -9.77
C VAL A 82 -9.65 3.64 -9.00
N GLY A 83 -9.66 4.31 -7.83
CA GLY A 83 -8.46 4.43 -7.00
C GLY A 83 -7.90 3.07 -6.55
N THR A 84 -8.78 2.13 -6.21
CA THR A 84 -8.39 0.76 -5.84
C THR A 84 -7.70 0.03 -6.99
N LEU A 85 -8.27 0.12 -8.20
CA LEU A 85 -7.70 -0.53 -9.39
C LEU A 85 -6.37 0.12 -9.80
N LEU A 86 -6.25 1.44 -9.71
CA LEU A 86 -5.01 2.14 -9.99
C LEU A 86 -3.88 1.69 -9.02
N VAL A 87 -4.18 1.59 -7.73
CA VAL A 87 -3.23 1.07 -6.73
C VAL A 87 -2.87 -0.38 -7.05
N ALA A 88 -3.86 -1.22 -7.36
CA ALA A 88 -3.63 -2.63 -7.67
C ALA A 88 -2.74 -2.83 -8.90
N ILE A 89 -3.01 -2.11 -9.99
CA ILE A 89 -2.22 -2.19 -11.23
C ILE A 89 -0.80 -1.69 -10.99
N SER A 90 -0.65 -0.55 -10.31
CA SER A 90 0.66 0.02 -10.01
C SER A 90 1.48 -0.90 -9.08
N GLN A 91 0.84 -1.50 -8.08
CA GLN A 91 1.48 -2.48 -7.18
C GLN A 91 1.94 -3.73 -7.94
N LEU A 92 1.16 -4.22 -8.90
CA LEU A 92 1.60 -5.33 -9.74
C LEU A 92 2.79 -4.91 -10.62
N ALA A 93 2.76 -3.69 -11.15
CA ALA A 93 3.86 -3.15 -11.95
C ALA A 93 5.16 -3.00 -11.13
N THR A 94 5.10 -2.68 -9.83
CA THR A 94 6.29 -2.64 -8.95
C THR A 94 6.81 -4.03 -8.58
N THR A 95 6.01 -5.08 -8.74
CA THR A 95 6.40 -6.46 -8.39
C THR A 95 7.16 -7.14 -9.54
N ILE A 96 6.87 -6.77 -10.81
CA ILE A 96 7.41 -7.44 -12.00
C ILE A 96 8.93 -7.26 -12.15
N PRO A 97 9.50 -6.04 -12.13
CA PRO A 97 10.94 -5.87 -12.35
C PRO A 97 11.81 -6.59 -11.31
N PRO A 98 11.54 -6.51 -9.99
CA PRO A 98 12.29 -7.27 -8.99
C PRO A 98 12.24 -8.79 -9.21
N LEU A 99 11.10 -9.32 -9.67
CA LEU A 99 10.95 -10.74 -10.00
C LEU A 99 11.85 -11.14 -11.16
N ILE A 100 11.86 -10.34 -12.24
CA ILE A 100 12.73 -10.57 -13.39
C ILE A 100 14.20 -10.51 -12.96
N LEU A 101 14.58 -9.48 -12.20
CA LEU A 101 15.94 -9.29 -11.70
C LEU A 101 16.40 -10.48 -10.85
N ALA A 102 15.55 -10.98 -9.95
CA ALA A 102 15.86 -12.09 -9.05
C ALA A 102 15.94 -13.45 -9.77
N LEU A 103 15.13 -13.67 -10.81
CA LEU A 103 15.04 -14.97 -11.49
C LEU A 103 15.98 -15.11 -12.69
N THR A 104 16.25 -14.02 -13.42
CA THR A 104 16.91 -14.10 -14.73
C THR A 104 18.38 -13.69 -14.70
N ASN A 105 18.85 -13.05 -13.63
CA ASN A 105 20.22 -12.54 -13.51
C ASN A 105 20.68 -11.76 -14.77
N PRO A 106 19.95 -10.70 -15.15
CA PRO A 106 20.19 -10.00 -16.42
C PRO A 106 21.53 -9.27 -16.42
N SER A 107 21.98 -8.84 -17.61
CA SER A 107 23.18 -8.00 -17.75
C SER A 107 23.03 -6.68 -16.96
N PRO A 108 24.14 -6.03 -16.58
CA PRO A 108 24.09 -4.77 -15.83
C PRO A 108 23.21 -3.69 -16.48
N ASP A 109 23.25 -3.54 -17.80
CA ASP A 109 22.45 -2.54 -18.52
C ASP A 109 20.96 -2.85 -18.45
N ALA A 110 20.58 -4.12 -18.63
CA ALA A 110 19.20 -4.57 -18.50
C ALA A 110 18.72 -4.47 -17.04
N ALA A 111 19.60 -4.74 -16.06
CA ALA A 111 19.27 -4.59 -14.65
C ALA A 111 18.97 -3.12 -14.29
N PHE A 112 19.77 -2.19 -14.81
CA PHE A 112 19.52 -0.76 -14.67
C PHE A 112 18.19 -0.34 -15.31
N ALA A 113 17.94 -0.75 -16.55
CA ALA A 113 16.69 -0.43 -17.25
C ALA A 113 15.43 -0.94 -16.51
N LEU A 114 15.48 -2.17 -15.98
CA LEU A 114 14.40 -2.73 -15.17
C LEU A 114 14.18 -1.93 -13.87
N THR A 115 15.25 -1.44 -13.25
CA THR A 115 15.17 -0.62 -12.04
C THR A 115 14.57 0.76 -12.32
N VAL A 116 14.85 1.35 -13.50
CA VAL A 116 14.18 2.59 -13.93
C VAL A 116 12.67 2.38 -14.11
N VAL A 117 12.27 1.24 -14.65
CA VAL A 117 10.85 0.87 -14.78
C VAL A 117 10.21 0.67 -13.40
N GLU A 118 10.93 0.05 -12.46
CA GLU A 118 10.51 -0.10 -11.06
C GLU A 118 10.28 1.27 -10.39
N ASP A 119 11.23 2.19 -10.51
CA ASP A 119 11.13 3.54 -9.94
C ASP A 119 9.93 4.32 -10.53
N LEU A 120 9.65 4.15 -11.84
CA LEU A 120 8.48 4.76 -12.48
C LEU A 120 7.16 4.13 -11.99
N ALA A 121 7.12 2.81 -11.86
CA ALA A 121 5.96 2.09 -11.34
C ALA A 121 5.69 2.48 -9.87
N ASP A 122 6.74 2.70 -9.09
CA ASP A 122 6.65 3.14 -7.71
C ASP A 122 6.13 4.59 -7.62
N ALA A 123 6.58 5.50 -8.49
CA ALA A 123 5.99 6.84 -8.59
C ALA A 123 4.49 6.77 -8.96
N ALA A 124 4.10 5.92 -9.91
CA ALA A 124 2.71 5.69 -10.30
C ALA A 124 1.87 5.09 -9.17
N LEU A 125 2.45 4.22 -8.34
CA LEU A 125 1.81 3.67 -7.15
C LEU A 125 1.42 4.77 -6.17
N PHE A 126 2.31 5.74 -5.90
CA PHE A 126 2.00 6.84 -4.99
C PHE A 126 0.99 7.83 -5.54
N MET A 127 1.00 8.09 -6.86
CA MET A 127 -0.08 8.85 -7.50
C MET A 127 -1.43 8.13 -7.35
N SER A 128 -1.43 6.80 -7.49
CA SER A 128 -2.63 5.99 -7.30
C SER A 128 -3.11 5.98 -5.85
N ILE A 129 -2.19 5.93 -4.88
CA ILE A 129 -2.48 6.06 -3.45
C ILE A 129 -3.14 7.41 -3.16
N ALA A 130 -2.71 8.50 -3.81
CA ALA A 130 -3.33 9.79 -3.63
C ALA A 130 -4.81 9.80 -4.06
N VAL A 131 -5.10 9.26 -5.25
CA VAL A 131 -6.47 9.11 -5.77
C VAL A 131 -7.31 8.23 -4.83
N PHE A 132 -6.76 7.08 -4.41
CA PHE A 132 -7.44 6.19 -3.47
C PHE A 132 -7.73 6.87 -2.13
N SER A 133 -6.77 7.61 -1.57
CA SER A 133 -6.89 8.24 -0.26
C SER A 133 -8.03 9.26 -0.23
N VAL A 134 -8.12 10.12 -1.26
CA VAL A 134 -9.23 11.07 -1.41
C VAL A 134 -10.56 10.32 -1.60
N ALA A 135 -10.61 9.36 -2.52
CA ALA A 135 -11.83 8.62 -2.79
C ALA A 135 -12.34 7.82 -1.57
N ALA A 136 -11.43 7.28 -0.75
CA ALA A 136 -11.77 6.54 0.45
C ALA A 136 -12.38 7.44 1.53
N THR A 137 -11.94 8.70 1.63
CA THR A 137 -12.33 9.62 2.70
C THR A 137 -13.36 10.67 2.31
N ILE A 138 -13.65 10.89 1.03
CA ILE A 138 -14.50 12.00 0.57
C ILE A 138 -15.91 12.04 1.19
N ASP A 139 -16.52 10.91 1.53
CA ASP A 139 -17.85 10.85 2.15
C ASP A 139 -17.80 10.72 3.69
N GLN A 140 -16.64 10.99 4.31
CA GLN A 140 -16.43 10.85 5.75
C GLN A 140 -16.52 12.20 6.48
N VAL A 141 -16.47 12.16 7.82
CA VAL A 141 -16.38 13.37 8.66
C VAL A 141 -15.11 14.18 8.35
N ALA A 142 -15.17 15.49 8.57
CA ALA A 142 -14.15 16.46 8.14
C ALA A 142 -12.70 16.10 8.52
N TRP A 143 -12.47 15.58 9.74
CA TRP A 143 -11.11 15.22 10.16
C TRP A 143 -10.54 14.04 9.35
N VAL A 144 -11.40 13.09 8.94
CA VAL A 144 -11.00 11.94 8.13
C VAL A 144 -10.78 12.36 6.68
N GLN A 145 -11.63 13.24 6.15
CA GLN A 145 -11.39 13.87 4.84
C GLN A 145 -10.03 14.58 4.83
N LEU A 146 -9.74 15.39 5.84
CA LEU A 146 -8.46 16.09 5.98
C LEU A 146 -7.29 15.10 6.01
N SER A 147 -7.38 14.02 6.77
CA SER A 147 -6.32 12.99 6.81
C SER A 147 -6.07 12.36 5.42
N GLY A 148 -7.14 12.07 4.66
CA GLY A 148 -7.00 11.54 3.30
C GLY A 148 -6.38 12.55 2.34
N LEU A 149 -6.71 13.84 2.48
CA LEU A 149 -6.11 14.92 1.70
C LEU A 149 -4.62 15.10 2.03
N VAL A 150 -4.25 15.03 3.30
CA VAL A 150 -2.84 15.09 3.75
C VAL A 150 -2.05 13.93 3.15
N VAL A 151 -2.56 12.70 3.26
CA VAL A 151 -1.90 11.52 2.66
C VAL A 151 -1.78 11.66 1.14
N ALA A 152 -2.83 12.17 0.48
CA ALA A 152 -2.79 12.41 -0.96
C ALA A 152 -1.72 13.44 -1.34
N ALA A 153 -1.67 14.58 -0.64
CA ALA A 153 -0.67 15.61 -0.87
C ALA A 153 0.75 15.05 -0.66
N VAL A 154 1.01 14.37 0.46
CA VAL A 154 2.31 13.75 0.75
C VAL A 154 2.69 12.73 -0.33
N SER A 155 1.74 11.92 -0.81
CA SER A 155 1.99 10.92 -1.85
C SER A 155 2.32 11.56 -3.21
N VAL A 156 1.61 12.62 -3.59
CA VAL A 156 1.92 13.39 -4.82
C VAL A 156 3.28 14.07 -4.72
N ILE A 157 3.58 14.72 -3.58
CA ILE A 157 4.87 15.37 -3.36
C ILE A 157 5.98 14.33 -3.46
N ARG A 158 5.81 13.15 -2.88
CA ARG A 158 6.80 12.07 -2.96
C ARG A 158 7.01 11.56 -4.39
N ALA A 159 5.94 11.32 -5.13
CA ALA A 159 6.03 10.92 -6.55
C ALA A 159 6.74 11.99 -7.39
N ALA A 160 6.47 13.27 -7.14
CA ALA A 160 7.12 14.38 -7.83
C ALA A 160 8.57 14.61 -7.38
N ALA A 161 8.92 14.25 -6.14
CA ALA A 161 10.25 14.41 -5.56
C ALA A 161 11.22 13.28 -5.93
N SER A 162 10.70 12.09 -6.26
CA SER A 162 11.49 10.90 -6.62
C SER A 162 12.53 11.16 -7.73
N PRO A 163 12.22 11.87 -8.84
CA PRO A 163 13.20 12.17 -9.89
C PRO A 163 14.32 13.11 -9.44
N PHE A 164 14.14 13.84 -8.33
CA PHE A 164 15.12 14.81 -7.82
C PHE A 164 15.99 14.24 -6.69
N GLY A 165 15.83 12.97 -6.31
CA GLY A 165 16.66 12.31 -5.31
C GLY A 165 16.41 12.75 -3.85
N ILE A 166 15.22 13.29 -3.54
CA ILE A 166 14.84 13.69 -2.18
C ILE A 166 14.36 12.46 -1.40
N THR A 167 15.19 11.94 -0.50
CA THR A 167 14.95 10.65 0.19
C THR A 167 14.13 10.75 1.48
N SER A 168 13.96 11.93 2.04
CA SER A 168 13.25 12.12 3.32
C SER A 168 11.76 11.74 3.24
N LEU A 169 11.18 11.77 2.05
CA LEU A 169 9.78 11.40 1.82
C LEU A 169 9.56 9.89 1.62
N ASP A 170 10.62 9.12 1.39
CA ASP A 170 10.54 7.68 1.11
C ASP A 170 10.00 6.87 2.29
N VAL A 171 10.17 7.40 3.50
CA VAL A 171 9.61 6.81 4.72
C VAL A 171 8.25 7.43 5.06
N VAL A 172 8.13 8.76 4.93
CA VAL A 172 6.95 9.51 5.41
C VAL A 172 5.70 9.18 4.61
N ALA A 173 5.79 9.13 3.28
CA ALA A 173 4.62 8.89 2.43
C ALA A 173 3.99 7.49 2.64
N PRO A 174 4.76 6.38 2.61
CA PRO A 174 4.18 5.07 2.86
C PRO A 174 3.68 4.92 4.30
N LEU A 175 4.36 5.48 5.31
CA LEU A 175 3.86 5.47 6.68
C LEU A 175 2.54 6.23 6.85
N ALA A 176 2.41 7.39 6.20
CA ALA A 176 1.17 8.17 6.23
C ALA A 176 0.01 7.39 5.59
N PHE A 177 0.26 6.69 4.49
CA PHE A 177 -0.73 5.81 3.87
C PHE A 177 -1.11 4.63 4.78
N LEU A 178 -0.13 3.95 5.39
CA LEU A 178 -0.40 2.87 6.35
C LEU A 178 -1.22 3.36 7.56
N ALA A 179 -0.91 4.55 8.08
CA ALA A 179 -1.66 5.16 9.17
C ALA A 179 -3.12 5.44 8.77
N LEU A 180 -3.36 5.93 7.56
CA LEU A 180 -4.72 6.14 7.04
C LEU A 180 -5.49 4.83 6.91
N ILE A 181 -4.87 3.77 6.35
CA ILE A 181 -5.51 2.46 6.23
C ILE A 181 -5.83 1.89 7.61
N MET A 182 -4.89 1.98 8.56
CA MET A 182 -5.10 1.51 9.93
C MET A 182 -6.25 2.29 10.61
N MET A 183 -6.28 3.60 10.45
CA MET A 183 -7.33 4.46 10.97
C MET A 183 -8.71 4.08 10.41
N LEU A 184 -8.83 3.90 9.09
CA LEU A 184 -10.06 3.46 8.45
C LEU A 184 -10.46 2.04 8.90
N SER A 185 -9.49 1.16 9.09
CA SER A 185 -9.69 -0.20 9.61
C SER A 185 -10.28 -0.18 11.02
N VAL A 186 -9.71 0.61 11.92
CA VAL A 186 -10.20 0.79 13.29
C VAL A 186 -11.62 1.36 13.28
N ARG A 187 -11.91 2.35 12.43
CA ARG A 187 -13.28 2.91 12.33
C ARG A 187 -14.29 1.87 11.84
N LEU A 188 -13.95 1.02 10.86
CA LEU A 188 -14.81 -0.09 10.42
C LEU A 188 -15.06 -1.10 11.56
N LEU A 189 -14.05 -1.39 12.37
CA LEU A 189 -14.21 -2.26 13.54
C LEU A 189 -15.09 -1.61 14.62
N LEU A 190 -14.90 -0.32 14.91
CA LEU A 190 -15.64 0.40 15.95
C LEU A 190 -17.09 0.71 15.59
N ALA A 191 -17.40 1.02 14.33
CA ALA A 191 -18.76 1.31 13.85
C ALA A 191 -19.73 0.14 14.04
N THR A 192 -19.23 -1.04 14.42
CA THR A 192 -20.00 -2.27 14.60
C THR A 192 -20.11 -2.71 16.07
N MET A 193 -19.60 -1.93 17.05
CA MET A 193 -19.81 -2.21 18.48
C MET A 193 -21.21 -1.72 18.91
N PRO A 194 -22.13 -2.61 19.34
CA PRO A 194 -23.38 -2.15 19.94
C PRO A 194 -23.09 -1.33 21.21
N PRO A 195 -23.93 -0.34 21.56
CA PRO A 195 -23.79 0.36 22.84
C PRO A 195 -23.77 -0.67 23.97
N ARG A 196 -22.78 -0.57 24.87
CA ARG A 196 -22.77 -1.37 26.10
C ARG A 196 -24.11 -1.15 26.78
N SER A 197 -24.91 -2.22 26.90
CA SER A 197 -26.12 -2.20 27.71
C SER A 197 -25.70 -1.93 29.16
N THR A 198 -25.79 -0.67 29.57
CA THR A 198 -25.76 -0.25 30.97
C THR A 198 -27.15 -0.47 31.55
N ALA A 199 -27.57 -1.73 31.67
CA ALA A 199 -28.83 -2.09 32.30
C ALA A 199 -28.68 -3.40 33.07
N ALA A 200 -28.18 -3.28 34.32
CA ALA A 200 -28.68 -4.01 35.50
C ALA A 200 -27.76 -3.76 36.71
N ALA A 201 -27.87 -2.58 37.29
CA ALA A 201 -27.67 -2.30 38.71
C ALA A 201 -28.49 -1.02 38.93
N ASN A 202 -29.77 -1.08 39.27
CA ASN A 202 -30.35 -1.42 40.58
C ASN A 202 -31.88 -1.20 40.44
N PRO A 203 -32.76 -1.60 41.39
CA PRO A 203 -32.61 -1.54 42.85
C PRO A 203 -32.39 -2.87 43.56
#